data_AF-A0A3E0IKL9-F1
#
_entry.id   AF-A0A3E0IKL9-F1
#
_cell.length_a   1.000
_cell.length_b   1.000
_cell.length_c   1.000
_cell.angle_alpha   90.00
_cell.angle_beta   90.00
_cell.angle_gamma   90.00
#
_symmetry.space_group_name_H-M   'P 1'
#
loop_
_entity.id
_entity.type
_entity.pdbx_description
1 polymer ?
#
loop_
_entity_poly.entity_id
_entity_poly.type
_entity_poly.pdbx_seq_one_letter_code
_entity_poly.pdbx_strand_id
1 'polypeptide(L)'
;PDYVFIQTRGPLIQRDIDILKNYPGRFIVSMTIETDREDVIRTFTPHAPSIKSRLITLQKLRQHGIPTQIAIAPILPCTDQFARVIKPYTERVTIDDYFMGDGSNGKRTASLNIEKNHQLLNADNWYQRDAYRYVVQLMEKEFGKENVNISIDGFLPQLS
;
A
#
# COMPACT_ATOMS: atom_id res chain seq x y z
N PRO A 1 22.72 -4.98 9.53
CA PRO A 1 21.58 -5.35 8.66
C PRO A 1 21.56 -4.45 7.44
N ASP A 2 21.93 -4.98 6.26
CA ASP A 2 22.14 -4.20 5.04
C ASP A 2 20.96 -4.32 4.06
N TYR A 3 19.73 -4.38 4.60
CA TYR A 3 18.51 -4.47 3.80
C TYR A 3 17.80 -3.12 3.75
N VAL A 4 17.48 -2.65 2.54
CA VAL A 4 16.84 -1.35 2.32
C VAL A 4 15.38 -1.55 1.94
N PHE A 5 14.48 -1.01 2.76
CA PHE A 5 13.07 -0.96 2.45
C PHE A 5 12.72 0.40 1.81
N ILE A 6 12.27 0.39 0.55
CA ILE A 6 11.98 1.62 -0.20
C ILE A 6 10.47 1.82 -0.27
N GLN A 7 9.92 2.71 0.55
CA GLN A 7 8.51 3.11 0.46
C GLN A 7 8.35 4.28 -0.53
N THR A 8 7.45 4.14 -1.50
CA THR A 8 7.14 5.19 -2.48
C THR A 8 5.64 5.24 -2.79
N ARG A 9 5.18 6.38 -3.34
CA ARG A 9 3.79 6.60 -3.79
C ARG A 9 3.75 7.09 -5.24
N GLY A 10 4.83 6.93 -6.01
CA GLY A 10 4.91 7.54 -7.33
C GLY A 10 5.99 6.97 -8.25
N PRO A 11 6.03 7.48 -9.49
CA PRO A 11 6.83 6.91 -10.57
C PRO A 11 8.33 7.25 -10.51
N LEU A 12 8.77 8.14 -9.62
CA LEU A 12 10.17 8.62 -9.61
C LEU A 12 11.20 7.50 -9.42
N ILE A 13 10.84 6.42 -8.72
CA ILE A 13 11.70 5.25 -8.50
C ILE A 13 12.14 4.56 -9.81
N GLN A 14 11.45 4.81 -10.92
CA GLN A 14 11.85 4.27 -12.23
C GLN A 14 13.22 4.81 -12.71
N ARG A 15 13.67 5.95 -12.17
CA ARG A 15 14.97 6.55 -12.51
C ARG A 15 16.15 5.78 -11.93
N ASP A 16 15.91 5.01 -10.87
CA ASP A 16 16.95 4.32 -10.11
C ASP A 16 17.05 2.83 -10.48
N ILE A 17 16.35 2.38 -11.53
CA ILE A 17 16.30 0.96 -11.92
C ILE A 17 17.70 0.40 -12.22
N ASP A 18 18.53 1.17 -12.91
CA ASP A 18 19.91 0.83 -13.23
C ASP A 18 20.79 0.70 -11.98
N ILE A 19 20.59 1.59 -11.00
CA ILE A 19 21.27 1.54 -9.71
C ILE A 19 20.82 0.30 -8.92
N LEU A 20 19.50 0.10 -8.79
CA LEU A 20 18.90 -0.98 -8.02
C LEU A 20 19.31 -2.37 -8.53
N LYS A 21 19.47 -2.54 -9.85
CA LYS A 21 19.95 -3.80 -10.45
C LYS A 21 21.32 -4.25 -9.94
N ASN A 22 22.15 -3.34 -9.44
CA ASN A 22 23.47 -3.68 -8.91
C ASN A 22 23.44 -4.26 -7.49
N TYR A 23 22.26 -4.31 -6.84
CA TYR A 23 22.11 -4.74 -5.45
C TYR A 23 21.04 -5.82 -5.26
N PRO A 24 21.06 -6.93 -6.03
CA PRO A 24 20.05 -7.97 -5.92
C PRO A 24 19.99 -8.54 -4.50
N GLY A 25 18.77 -8.79 -4.01
CA GLY A 25 18.53 -9.36 -2.69
C GLY A 25 18.74 -8.41 -1.50
N ARG A 26 19.12 -7.14 -1.74
CA ARG A 26 19.38 -6.17 -0.66
C ARG A 26 18.26 -5.17 -0.43
N PHE A 27 17.19 -5.22 -1.20
CA PHE A 27 16.11 -4.25 -1.07
C PHE A 27 14.76 -4.80 -1.54
N ILE A 28 13.70 -4.05 -1.22
CA ILE A 28 12.36 -4.17 -1.84
C ILE A 28 11.79 -2.79 -2.11
N VAL A 29 11.07 -2.65 -3.23
CA VAL A 29 10.28 -1.46 -3.52
C VAL A 29 8.84 -1.69 -3.11
N SER A 30 8.37 -0.92 -2.14
CA SER A 30 7.00 -0.92 -1.63
C SER A 30 6.26 0.29 -2.19
N MET A 31 5.26 0.05 -3.04
CA MET A 31 4.41 1.10 -3.61
C MET A 31 3.13 1.24 -2.78
N THR A 32 2.82 2.44 -2.30
CA THR A 32 1.54 2.70 -1.64
C THR A 32 0.41 2.74 -2.67
N ILE A 33 -0.57 1.85 -2.50
CA ILE A 33 -1.86 1.87 -3.19
C ILE A 33 -2.92 1.62 -2.11
N GLU A 34 -3.51 2.71 -1.62
CA GLU A 34 -4.46 2.70 -0.50
C GLU A 34 -5.83 2.10 -0.89
N THR A 35 -6.20 2.20 -2.16
CA THR A 35 -7.49 1.81 -2.73
C THR A 35 -7.39 1.67 -4.25
N ASP A 36 -8.37 1.02 -4.89
CA ASP A 36 -8.61 1.02 -6.33
C ASP A 36 -9.51 2.16 -6.81
N ARG A 37 -9.90 3.09 -5.92
CA ARG A 37 -10.82 4.19 -6.21
C ARG A 37 -10.10 5.54 -6.38
N GLU A 38 -10.05 6.05 -7.60
CA GLU A 38 -9.44 7.35 -7.89
C GLU A 38 -10.16 8.52 -7.22
N ASP A 39 -11.48 8.48 -7.09
CA ASP A 39 -12.29 9.49 -6.39
C ASP A 39 -11.89 9.61 -4.92
N VAL A 40 -11.59 8.47 -4.29
CA VAL A 40 -11.08 8.41 -2.92
C VAL A 40 -9.66 9.00 -2.85
N ILE A 41 -8.75 8.61 -3.75
CA ILE A 41 -7.40 9.20 -3.80
C ILE A 41 -7.46 10.73 -3.98
N ARG A 42 -8.36 11.25 -4.81
CA ARG A 42 -8.51 12.70 -5.02
C ARG A 42 -9.04 13.42 -3.79
N THR A 43 -9.87 12.77 -2.98
CA THR A 43 -10.40 13.33 -1.74
C THR A 43 -9.31 13.42 -0.67
N PHE A 44 -8.48 12.38 -0.53
CA PHE A 44 -7.43 12.35 0.51
C PHE A 44 -6.13 13.04 0.08
N THR A 45 -5.74 12.88 -1.18
CA THR A 45 -4.44 13.31 -1.72
C THR A 45 -4.59 13.80 -3.17
N PRO A 46 -5.20 14.98 -3.40
CA PRO A 46 -5.57 15.45 -4.74
C PRO A 46 -4.42 15.52 -5.74
N HIS A 47 -3.21 15.81 -5.25
CA HIS A 47 -2.00 15.95 -6.07
C HIS A 47 -1.18 14.65 -6.20
N ALA A 48 -1.62 13.55 -5.58
CA ALA A 48 -0.88 12.29 -5.68
C ALA A 48 -1.01 11.69 -7.09
N PRO A 49 0.04 11.00 -7.59
CA PRO A 49 -0.04 10.26 -8.83
C PRO A 49 -1.24 9.30 -8.84
N SER A 50 -1.89 9.18 -9.99
CA SER A 50 -2.98 8.20 -10.22
C SER A 50 -2.57 6.78 -9.85
N ILE A 51 -3.53 5.98 -9.39
CA ILE A 51 -3.39 4.54 -9.15
C ILE A 51 -2.84 3.86 -10.39
N LYS A 52 -3.38 4.19 -11.58
CA LYS A 52 -2.90 3.67 -12.87
C LYS A 52 -1.41 3.92 -13.08
N SER A 53 -0.92 5.14 -12.82
CA SER A 53 0.51 5.46 -12.94
C SER A 53 1.38 4.68 -11.95
N ARG A 54 0.88 4.39 -10.74
CA ARG A 54 1.58 3.58 -9.74
C ARG A 54 1.65 2.11 -10.17
N LEU A 55 0.56 1.55 -10.71
CA LEU A 55 0.51 0.18 -11.25
C LEU A 55 1.44 0.01 -12.47
N ILE A 56 1.47 0.97 -13.40
CA ILE A 56 2.42 0.97 -14.53
C ILE A 56 3.87 0.99 -14.02
N THR A 57 4.14 1.75 -12.95
CA THR A 57 5.47 1.78 -12.33
C THR A 57 5.85 0.41 -11.79
N LEU A 58 4.96 -0.24 -11.03
CA LEU A 58 5.19 -1.60 -10.52
C LEU A 58 5.43 -2.62 -11.63
N GLN A 59 4.64 -2.55 -12.70
CA GLN A 59 4.82 -3.41 -13.88
C GLN A 59 6.23 -3.27 -14.46
N LYS A 60 6.70 -2.03 -14.65
CA LYS A 60 8.02 -1.75 -15.20
C LYS A 60 9.14 -2.24 -14.27
N LEU A 61 9.01 -2.03 -12.97
CA LEU A 61 9.97 -2.53 -11.98
C LEU A 61 10.07 -4.06 -12.06
N ARG A 62 8.93 -4.77 -12.08
CA ARG A 62 8.90 -6.24 -12.18
C ARG A 62 9.51 -6.75 -13.49
N GLN A 63 9.24 -6.10 -14.62
CA GLN A 63 9.88 -6.42 -15.90
C GLN A 63 11.41 -6.32 -15.85
N HIS A 64 11.97 -5.54 -14.93
CA HIS A 64 13.40 -5.39 -14.72
C HIS A 64 13.96 -6.28 -13.59
N GLY A 65 13.16 -7.21 -13.05
CA GLY A 65 13.55 -8.11 -11.96
C GLY A 65 13.64 -7.45 -10.59
N ILE A 66 13.10 -6.24 -10.43
CA ILE A 66 13.09 -5.52 -9.16
C ILE A 66 12.01 -6.12 -8.25
N PRO A 67 12.33 -6.55 -7.01
CA PRO A 67 11.34 -7.07 -6.07
C PRO A 67 10.41 -5.95 -5.63
N THR A 68 9.10 -6.22 -5.72
CA THR A 68 8.05 -5.23 -5.42
C THR A 68 7.01 -5.76 -4.46
N GLN A 69 6.49 -4.89 -3.59
CA GLN A 69 5.25 -5.10 -2.84
C GLN A 69 4.28 -3.93 -3.01
N ILE A 70 3.02 -4.15 -2.65
CA ILE A 70 2.03 -3.08 -2.51
C ILE A 70 1.69 -2.90 -1.04
N ALA A 71 1.81 -1.66 -0.56
CA ALA A 71 1.34 -1.26 0.76
C ALA A 71 -0.05 -0.62 0.64
N ILE A 72 -1.04 -1.27 1.24
CA ILE A 72 -2.40 -0.75 1.41
C ILE A 72 -2.42 -0.06 2.78
N ALA A 73 -1.84 1.14 2.81
CA ALA A 73 -1.50 1.85 4.05
C ALA A 73 -1.64 3.38 3.86
N PRO A 74 -2.63 4.03 4.51
CA PRO A 74 -3.72 3.40 5.25
C PRO A 74 -4.68 2.66 4.29
N ILE A 75 -5.46 1.74 4.82
CA ILE A 75 -6.68 1.28 4.13
C ILE A 75 -7.61 2.47 3.87
N LEU A 76 -8.24 2.46 2.70
CA LEU A 76 -9.24 3.43 2.30
C LEU A 76 -10.43 2.70 1.67
N PRO A 77 -11.60 3.37 1.52
CA PRO A 77 -12.74 2.79 0.82
C PRO A 77 -12.34 2.23 -0.55
N CYS A 78 -12.59 0.94 -0.79
CA CYS A 78 -12.21 0.23 -2.01
C CYS A 78 -13.36 -0.64 -2.53
N THR A 79 -13.23 -1.17 -3.75
CA THR A 79 -14.19 -2.11 -4.33
C THR A 79 -13.83 -3.56 -3.99
N ASP A 80 -14.77 -4.49 -4.22
CA ASP A 80 -14.54 -5.92 -4.07
C ASP A 80 -13.58 -6.50 -5.13
N GLN A 81 -13.25 -5.75 -6.18
CA GLN A 81 -12.29 -6.13 -7.21
C GLN A 81 -10.86 -5.70 -6.87
N PHE A 82 -10.63 -4.95 -5.78
CA PHE A 82 -9.34 -4.33 -5.51
C PHE A 82 -8.18 -5.33 -5.56
N ALA A 83 -8.32 -6.46 -4.85
CA ALA A 83 -7.29 -7.50 -4.81
C ALA A 83 -6.96 -8.06 -6.22
N ARG A 84 -7.98 -8.28 -7.05
CA ARG A 84 -7.82 -8.76 -8.44
C ARG A 84 -7.13 -7.74 -9.33
N VAL A 85 -7.44 -6.46 -9.14
CA VAL A 85 -6.82 -5.36 -9.90
C VAL A 85 -5.32 -5.30 -9.63
N ILE A 86 -4.88 -5.51 -8.39
CA ILE A 86 -3.48 -5.35 -8.02
C ILE A 86 -2.64 -6.63 -8.11
N LYS A 87 -3.25 -7.82 -8.07
CA LYS A 87 -2.56 -9.12 -8.13
C LYS A 87 -1.57 -9.28 -9.29
N PRO A 88 -1.83 -8.79 -10.53
CA PRO A 88 -0.84 -8.88 -11.61
C PRO A 88 0.45 -8.09 -11.37
N TYR A 89 0.46 -7.15 -10.42
CA TYR A 89 1.54 -6.18 -10.22
C TYR A 89 2.42 -6.46 -9.00
N THR A 90 2.11 -7.46 -8.19
CA THR A 90 2.95 -7.89 -7.07
C THR A 90 2.57 -9.30 -6.60
N GLU A 91 3.49 -9.97 -5.91
CA GLU A 91 3.17 -11.24 -5.23
C GLU A 91 2.72 -11.08 -3.80
N ARG A 92 2.99 -9.92 -3.16
CA ARG A 92 2.70 -9.72 -1.74
C ARG A 92 2.12 -8.35 -1.46
N VAL A 93 1.30 -8.29 -0.42
CA VAL A 93 0.71 -7.04 0.07
C VAL A 93 0.92 -6.87 1.56
N THR A 94 0.94 -5.62 1.99
CA THR A 94 0.98 -5.23 3.40
C THR A 94 -0.17 -4.31 3.67
N ILE A 95 -0.97 -4.60 4.70
CA ILE A 95 -2.16 -3.84 5.07
C ILE A 95 -1.91 -3.12 6.39
N ASP A 96 -2.16 -1.81 6.44
CA ASP A 96 -2.08 -1.03 7.67
C ASP A 96 -3.25 -0.04 7.72
N ASP A 97 -3.73 0.26 8.92
CA ASP A 97 -4.79 1.24 9.12
C ASP A 97 -4.26 2.48 9.87
N TYR A 98 -5.15 3.38 10.25
CA TYR A 98 -4.78 4.58 10.99
C TYR A 98 -4.39 4.34 12.46
N PHE A 99 -4.65 3.15 12.99
CA PHE A 99 -4.65 2.85 14.42
C PHE A 99 -3.53 1.89 14.83
N MET A 100 -3.19 0.92 13.98
CA MET A 100 -2.21 -0.14 14.27
C MET A 100 -0.79 0.42 14.50
N GLY A 101 -0.36 1.38 13.68
CA GLY A 101 0.96 2.02 13.77
C GLY A 101 0.98 3.41 14.43
N ASP A 102 -0.10 3.81 15.09
CA ASP A 102 -0.33 5.19 15.54
C ASP A 102 0.68 5.66 16.61
N GLY A 103 1.16 4.78 17.50
CA GLY A 103 2.14 5.09 18.56
C GLY A 103 1.77 6.23 19.53
N SER A 104 0.63 6.89 19.32
CA SER A 104 0.17 8.15 19.91
C SER A 104 -1.25 8.05 20.51
N ASN A 105 -1.81 6.84 20.58
CA ASN A 105 -3.18 6.52 21.01
C ASN A 105 -4.28 7.27 20.25
N GLY A 106 -4.18 7.44 18.94
CA GLY A 106 -5.22 8.03 18.08
C GLY A 106 -5.08 9.54 17.89
N LYS A 107 -4.17 10.19 18.62
CA LYS A 107 -4.04 11.66 18.65
C LYS A 107 -3.51 12.23 17.34
N ARG A 108 -2.57 11.53 16.68
CA ARG A 108 -2.03 11.95 15.39
C ARG A 108 -3.06 11.82 14.27
N THR A 109 -3.88 10.79 14.30
CA THR A 109 -4.92 10.58 13.29
C THR A 109 -6.04 11.61 13.41
N ALA A 110 -6.44 11.95 14.65
CA ALA A 110 -7.46 12.97 14.91
C ALA A 110 -7.05 14.39 14.45
N SER A 111 -5.75 14.73 14.45
CA SER A 111 -5.28 16.07 14.05
C SER A 111 -5.20 16.29 12.53
N LEU A 112 -5.38 15.25 11.72
CA LEU A 112 -5.17 15.26 10.26
C LEU A 112 -6.46 15.44 9.43
N ASN A 113 -7.60 15.79 10.04
CA ASN A 113 -8.90 15.89 9.35
C ASN A 113 -9.31 14.63 8.55
N ILE A 114 -8.76 13.46 8.90
CA ILE A 114 -9.01 12.20 8.18
C ILE A 114 -10.49 11.81 8.22
N GLU A 115 -11.11 11.92 9.39
CA GLU A 115 -12.54 11.63 9.58
C GLU A 115 -13.42 12.47 8.65
N LYS A 116 -13.09 13.75 8.48
CA LYS A 116 -13.84 14.64 7.57
C LYS A 116 -13.79 14.16 6.12
N ASN A 117 -12.67 13.60 5.66
CA ASN A 117 -12.57 13.05 4.32
C ASN A 117 -13.46 11.81 4.13
N HIS A 118 -13.58 10.97 5.18
CA HIS A 118 -14.53 9.86 5.16
C HIS A 118 -15.99 10.36 5.12
N GLN A 119 -16.33 11.40 5.88
CA GLN A 119 -17.66 12.02 5.85
C GLN A 119 -18.00 12.59 4.47
N LEU A 120 -17.05 13.25 3.79
CA LEU A 120 -17.24 13.76 2.42
C LEU A 120 -17.57 12.66 1.41
N LEU A 121 -17.13 11.43 1.68
CA LEU A 121 -17.38 10.26 0.84
C LEU A 121 -18.58 9.42 1.31
N ASN A 122 -19.26 9.82 2.39
CA ASN A 122 -20.25 9.01 3.10
C ASN A 122 -19.72 7.61 3.45
N ALA A 123 -18.47 7.55 3.92
CA ALA A 123 -17.69 6.33 4.12
C ALA A 123 -17.18 6.19 5.57
N ASP A 124 -17.97 6.62 6.55
CA ASP A 124 -17.63 6.63 7.98
C ASP A 124 -17.33 5.24 8.54
N ASN A 125 -17.93 4.20 7.96
CA ASN A 125 -17.67 2.80 8.29
C ASN A 125 -16.23 2.36 7.98
N TRP A 126 -15.51 3.08 7.11
CA TRP A 126 -14.10 2.83 6.82
C TRP A 126 -13.14 3.48 7.82
N TYR A 127 -13.64 4.39 8.66
CA TYR A 127 -12.87 5.01 9.74
C TYR A 127 -13.11 4.30 11.08
N GLN A 128 -13.09 2.97 11.05
CA GLN A 128 -13.28 2.10 12.21
C GLN A 128 -12.08 1.16 12.38
N ARG A 129 -11.79 0.75 13.61
CA ARG A 129 -10.63 -0.10 13.95
C ARG A 129 -10.67 -1.50 13.34
N ASP A 130 -11.81 -1.93 12.84
CA ASP A 130 -12.04 -3.25 12.26
C ASP A 130 -12.21 -3.23 10.73
N ALA A 131 -12.25 -2.04 10.11
CA ALA A 131 -12.41 -1.89 8.66
C ALA A 131 -11.33 -2.64 7.86
N TYR A 132 -10.11 -2.77 8.42
CA TYR A 132 -9.01 -3.49 7.77
C TYR A 132 -9.33 -4.97 7.52
N ARG A 133 -10.20 -5.58 8.34
CA ARG A 133 -10.53 -7.01 8.23
C ARG A 133 -11.17 -7.34 6.89
N TYR A 134 -11.99 -6.44 6.35
CA TYR A 134 -12.57 -6.61 5.02
C TYR A 134 -11.48 -6.64 3.93
N VAL A 135 -10.52 -5.71 4.00
CA VAL A 135 -9.40 -5.67 3.06
C VAL A 135 -8.52 -6.91 3.19
N VAL A 136 -8.21 -7.36 4.41
CA VAL A 136 -7.48 -8.60 4.65
C VAL A 136 -8.18 -9.78 3.98
N GLN A 137 -9.50 -9.94 4.18
CA GLN A 137 -10.26 -11.03 3.57
C GLN A 137 -10.23 -10.99 2.03
N LEU A 138 -10.36 -9.80 1.43
CA LEU A 138 -10.23 -9.63 -0.01
C LEU A 138 -8.83 -10.04 -0.51
N MET A 139 -7.79 -9.60 0.18
CA MET A 139 -6.41 -9.88 -0.22
C MET A 139 -6.06 -11.35 -0.03
N GLU A 140 -6.41 -11.96 1.10
CA GLU A 140 -6.14 -13.39 1.35
C GLU A 140 -6.80 -14.29 0.30
N LYS A 141 -7.98 -13.93 -0.20
CA LYS A 141 -8.69 -14.69 -1.24
C LYS A 141 -7.94 -14.75 -2.57
N GLU A 142 -7.24 -13.69 -2.95
CA GLU A 142 -6.55 -13.60 -4.24
C GLU A 142 -5.02 -13.82 -4.13
N PHE A 143 -4.42 -13.55 -2.97
CA PHE A 143 -2.98 -13.65 -2.74
C PHE A 143 -2.55 -14.89 -1.96
N GLY A 144 -3.44 -15.52 -1.18
CA GLY A 144 -3.05 -16.51 -0.16
C GLY A 144 -2.56 -15.82 1.11
N LYS A 145 -2.79 -16.47 2.26
CA LYS A 145 -2.51 -15.89 3.59
C LYS A 145 -1.02 -15.60 3.82
N GLU A 146 -0.16 -16.44 3.27
CA GLU A 146 1.30 -16.33 3.35
C GLU A 146 1.86 -15.08 2.63
N ASN A 147 1.06 -14.46 1.75
CA ASN A 147 1.45 -13.29 0.97
C ASN A 147 0.79 -11.99 1.46
N VAL A 148 0.02 -12.05 2.57
CA VAL A 148 -0.67 -10.91 3.16
C VAL A 148 -0.09 -10.64 4.54
N ASN A 149 0.59 -9.51 4.69
CA ASN A 149 1.11 -9.05 5.97
C ASN A 149 0.23 -7.95 6.56
N ILE A 150 0.24 -7.81 7.88
CA ILE A 150 -0.53 -6.78 8.60
C ILE A 150 0.44 -5.93 9.43
N SER A 151 0.33 -4.61 9.26
CA SER A 151 1.10 -3.60 9.96
C SER A 151 2.61 -3.88 9.89
N ILE A 152 3.33 -3.73 11.01
CA ILE A 152 4.79 -3.78 11.10
C ILE A 152 5.42 -5.01 10.42
N ASP A 153 4.75 -6.17 10.45
CA ASP A 153 5.26 -7.41 9.88
C ASP A 153 5.55 -7.29 8.38
N GLY A 154 4.77 -6.48 7.66
CA GLY A 154 4.94 -6.27 6.22
C GLY A 154 5.88 -5.13 5.83
N PHE A 155 6.48 -4.46 6.81
CA PHE A 155 7.49 -3.41 6.61
C PHE A 155 8.90 -3.84 7.07
N LEU A 156 9.01 -5.00 7.73
CA LEU A 156 10.28 -5.56 8.14
C LEU A 156 10.99 -6.30 6.99
N PRO A 157 12.34 -6.34 6.99
CA PRO A 157 13.08 -7.20 6.08
C PRO A 157 12.63 -8.66 6.26
N GLN A 158 12.28 -9.33 5.17
CA GLN A 158 12.14 -10.78 5.18
C GLN A 158 13.55 -11.37 5.13
N LEU A 159 14.07 -11.75 6.29
CA LEU A 159 15.30 -12.52 6.38
C LEU A 159 15.03 -13.89 5.76
N SER A 160 15.66 -14.17 4.62
CA SER A 160 15.77 -15.51 4.03
C SER A 160 16.76 -16.36 4.82
#